data_AF-A0A1H8M5H0-F1
#
_entry.id   AF-A0A1H8M5H0-F1
#
_cell.length_a   1.000
_cell.length_b   1.000
_cell.length_c   1.000
_cell.angle_alpha   90.00
_cell.angle_beta   90.00
_cell.angle_gamma   90.00
#
_symmetry.space_group_name_H-M   'P 1'
#
loop_
_entity.id
_entity.type
_entity.pdbx_description
1 polymer ?
#
loop_
_entity_poly.entity_id
_entity_poly.type
_entity_poly.pdbx_seq_one_letter_code
_entity_poly.pdbx_strand_id
1 'polypeptide(L)'
;MNLPQNTDGTMAELLLLKKEVLTLKKEVLELKKQKLLNKLGVSTRISPPTHFRIIKDPFIDPNKWMPVKVAESYLGIQHSTMYVKLAKNELHRYCEKGTENQVRPRVWLLREEVEAYKKSHPLK
;
A
#
# COMPACT_ATOMS: atom_id res chain seq x y z
N MET A 1 -24.00 -68.80 -12.28
CA MET A 1 -23.88 -67.62 -13.16
C MET A 1 -23.36 -66.48 -12.32
N ASN A 2 -22.11 -66.04 -12.51
CA ASN A 2 -21.54 -64.90 -11.79
C ASN A 2 -21.32 -63.76 -12.80
N LEU A 3 -22.03 -62.65 -12.62
CA LEU A 3 -21.78 -61.39 -13.34
C LEU A 3 -20.58 -60.69 -12.69
N PRO A 4 -19.55 -60.26 -13.45
CA PRO A 4 -18.49 -59.46 -12.88
C PRO A 4 -19.04 -58.06 -12.55
N GLN A 5 -18.91 -57.67 -11.28
CA GLN A 5 -19.22 -56.33 -10.81
C GLN A 5 -18.22 -55.34 -11.42
N ASN A 6 -18.73 -54.45 -12.26
CA ASN A 6 -17.97 -53.38 -12.91
C ASN A 6 -17.80 -52.20 -11.93
N THR A 7 -17.08 -52.43 -10.82
CA THR A 7 -16.89 -51.48 -9.71
C THR A 7 -15.73 -50.50 -9.94
N ASP A 8 -14.84 -50.79 -10.88
CA ASP A 8 -13.62 -50.01 -11.09
C ASP A 8 -13.88 -48.71 -11.88
N GLY A 9 -14.78 -48.75 -12.87
CA GLY A 9 -15.17 -47.56 -13.64
C GLY A 9 -15.95 -46.53 -12.80
N THR A 10 -16.85 -47.02 -11.93
CA THR A 10 -17.67 -46.18 -11.06
C THR A 10 -16.87 -45.50 -9.95
N MET A 11 -15.83 -46.16 -9.41
CA MET A 11 -14.96 -45.55 -8.41
C MET A 11 -14.02 -44.48 -9.00
N ALA A 12 -13.53 -44.69 -10.23
CA ALA A 12 -12.72 -43.71 -10.94
C ALA A 12 -13.52 -42.44 -11.27
N GLU A 13 -14.76 -42.58 -11.74
CA GLU A 13 -15.68 -41.46 -11.98
C GLU A 13 -16.01 -40.71 -10.68
N LEU A 14 -16.26 -41.43 -9.59
CA LEU A 14 -16.53 -40.80 -8.29
C LEU A 14 -15.33 -40.00 -7.77
N LEU A 15 -14.11 -40.49 -7.99
CA LEU A 15 -12.87 -39.78 -7.64
C LEU A 15 -12.66 -38.52 -8.48
N LEU A 16 -12.98 -38.58 -9.78
CA LEU A 16 -12.92 -37.43 -10.67
C LEU A 16 -13.91 -36.35 -10.23
N LEU A 17 -15.16 -36.74 -9.98
CA LEU A 17 -16.21 -35.82 -9.52
C LEU A 17 -15.86 -35.16 -8.19
N LYS A 18 -15.27 -35.91 -7.25
CA LYS A 18 -14.79 -35.36 -5.97
C LYS A 18 -13.68 -34.32 -6.16
N LYS A 19 -12.78 -34.53 -7.12
CA LYS A 19 -11.72 -33.57 -7.45
C LYS A 19 -12.32 -32.29 -8.05
N GLU A 20 -13.24 -32.42 -8.99
CA GLU A 20 -13.92 -31.28 -9.61
C GLU A 20 -14.70 -30.44 -8.59
N VAL A 21 -15.47 -31.10 -7.71
CA VAL A 21 -16.19 -30.43 -6.62
C VAL A 21 -15.23 -29.72 -5.66
N LEU A 22 -14.07 -30.30 -5.37
CA LEU A 22 -13.06 -29.67 -4.52
C LEU A 22 -12.46 -28.42 -5.20
N THR A 23 -12.19 -28.49 -6.50
CA THR A 23 -11.70 -27.35 -7.30
C THR A 23 -12.72 -26.22 -7.31
N LEU A 24 -13.99 -26.53 -7.62
CA LEU A 24 -15.07 -25.53 -7.61
C LEU A 24 -15.26 -24.89 -6.22
N LYS A 25 -15.16 -25.68 -5.14
CA LYS A 25 -15.22 -25.13 -3.77
C LYS A 25 -14.09 -24.14 -3.48
N LYS A 26 -12.87 -24.41 -3.98
CA LYS A 26 -11.73 -23.49 -3.83
C LYS A 26 -11.95 -22.20 -4.62
N GLU A 27 -12.42 -22.30 -5.87
CA GLU A 27 -12.70 -21.12 -6.71
C GLU A 27 -13.79 -20.23 -6.11
N VAL A 28 -14.87 -20.84 -5.59
CA VAL A 28 -15.93 -20.10 -4.90
C VAL A 28 -15.42 -19.41 -3.63
N LEU A 29 -14.50 -20.05 -2.90
CA LEU A 29 -13.89 -19.45 -1.71
C LEU A 29 -13.05 -18.22 -2.07
N GLU A 30 -12.24 -18.30 -3.12
CA GLU A 30 -11.45 -17.17 -3.62
C GLU A 30 -12.35 -16.02 -4.12
N LEU A 31 -13.42 -16.32 -4.86
CA LEU A 31 -14.40 -15.31 -5.28
C LEU A 31 -15.08 -14.63 -4.09
N LYS A 32 -15.40 -15.37 -3.02
CA LYS A 32 -15.98 -14.81 -1.79
C LYS A 32 -14.97 -13.92 -1.05
N LYS A 33 -13.70 -14.33 -0.98
CA LYS A 33 -12.61 -13.55 -0.39
C LYS A 33 -12.42 -12.23 -1.15
N GLN A 34 -12.38 -12.28 -2.48
CA GLN A 34 -12.28 -11.09 -3.33
C GLN A 34 -13.48 -10.15 -3.12
N LYS A 35 -14.71 -10.67 -3.07
CA LYS A 35 -15.92 -9.87 -2.79
C LYS A 35 -15.90 -9.25 -1.40
N LEU A 36 -15.40 -9.95 -0.38
CA LEU A 36 -15.28 -9.42 0.97
C LEU A 36 -14.25 -8.28 1.04
N LEU A 37 -13.10 -8.46 0.40
CA LEU A 37 -12.07 -7.41 0.27
C LEU A 37 -12.64 -6.16 -0.42
N ASN A 38 -13.40 -6.35 -1.49
CA ASN A 38 -14.08 -5.25 -2.19
C ASN A 38 -15.15 -4.56 -1.32
N LYS A 39 -15.95 -5.31 -0.55
CA LYS A 39 -16.97 -4.75 0.35
C LYS A 39 -16.38 -3.98 1.53
N LEU A 40 -15.23 -4.42 2.04
CA LEU A 40 -14.51 -3.75 3.13
C LEU A 40 -13.81 -2.46 2.70
N GLY A 41 -13.96 -2.02 1.43
CA GLY A 41 -13.30 -0.82 0.94
C GLY A 41 -11.78 -0.93 0.92
N VAL A 42 -11.24 -2.16 1.02
CA VAL A 42 -9.82 -2.45 0.79
C VAL A 42 -9.62 -2.42 -0.72
N SER A 43 -9.79 -1.23 -1.29
CA SER A 43 -9.30 -0.90 -2.60
C SER A 43 -7.79 -1.10 -2.50
N THR A 44 -7.31 -2.25 -2.99
CA THR A 44 -5.91 -2.46 -3.29
C THR A 44 -5.54 -1.59 -4.49
N ARG A 45 -5.78 -0.28 -4.39
CA ARG A 45 -4.75 0.67 -4.79
C ARG A 45 -3.62 0.40 -3.82
N ILE A 46 -2.79 -0.57 -4.16
CA ILE A 46 -1.42 -0.63 -3.66
C ILE A 46 -0.78 0.62 -4.26
N SER A 47 -1.08 1.78 -3.66
CA SER A 47 -0.22 2.94 -3.80
C SER A 47 1.16 2.41 -3.47
N PRO A 48 2.17 2.62 -4.33
CA PRO A 48 3.51 2.15 -4.05
C PRO A 48 3.84 2.53 -2.60
N PRO A 49 4.39 1.59 -1.80
CA PRO A 49 4.60 1.81 -0.37
C PRO A 49 5.24 3.17 -0.21
N THR A 50 4.48 4.09 0.36
CA THR A 50 5.00 5.41 0.64
C THR A 50 5.95 5.19 1.80
N HIS A 51 7.24 5.03 1.49
CA HIS A 51 8.25 4.77 2.50
C HIS A 51 8.39 6.04 3.35
N PHE A 52 7.73 6.03 4.50
CA PHE A 52 7.93 7.05 5.52
C PHE A 52 9.15 6.68 6.36
N ARG A 53 9.98 7.68 6.63
CA ARG A 53 10.94 7.61 7.73
C ARG A 53 10.22 7.99 9.03
N ILE A 54 10.41 7.20 10.07
CA ILE A 54 9.78 7.47 11.36
C ILE A 54 10.60 8.53 12.12
N ILE A 55 9.93 9.59 12.58
CA ILE A 55 10.49 10.54 13.53
C ILE A 55 10.61 9.83 14.87
N LYS A 56 11.85 9.63 15.33
CA LYS A 56 12.14 8.98 16.61
C LYS A 56 12.00 9.92 17.80
N ASP A 57 12.09 11.23 17.55
CA ASP A 57 11.99 12.25 18.58
C ASP A 57 10.56 12.27 19.17
N PRO A 58 10.42 12.41 20.51
CA PRO A 58 9.11 12.42 21.16
C PRO A 58 8.29 13.69 20.87
N PHE A 59 8.93 14.74 20.35
CA PHE A 59 8.30 16.01 20.01
C PHE A 59 8.75 16.51 18.64
N ILE A 60 7.82 17.10 17.89
CA ILE A 60 8.10 17.73 16.61
C ILE A 60 8.59 19.16 16.85
N ASP A 61 9.92 19.35 16.86
CA ASP A 61 10.53 20.68 16.90
C ASP A 61 10.26 21.46 15.59
N PRO A 62 9.58 22.62 15.62
CA PRO A 62 9.29 23.43 14.43
C PRO A 62 10.53 24.03 13.77
N ASN A 63 11.68 24.08 14.47
CA ASN A 63 12.95 24.51 13.90
C ASN A 63 13.58 23.40 13.04
N LYS A 64 13.40 22.14 13.43
CA LYS A 64 13.94 20.98 12.71
C LYS A 64 12.99 20.44 11.64
N TRP A 65 11.70 20.41 11.95
CA TRP A 65 10.67 19.76 11.13
C TRP A 65 9.73 20.76 10.50
N MET A 66 9.47 20.59 9.21
CA MET A 66 8.60 21.45 8.43
C MET A 66 7.42 20.63 7.87
N PRO A 67 6.16 21.02 8.12
CA PRO A 67 5.01 20.40 7.44
C PRO A 67 5.11 20.59 5.92
N VAL A 68 4.66 19.60 5.14
CA VAL A 68 4.67 19.67 3.67
C VAL A 68 4.03 20.96 3.13
N LYS A 69 2.87 21.36 3.68
CA LYS A 69 2.18 22.59 3.27
C LYS A 69 3.03 23.86 3.49
N VAL A 70 3.86 23.88 4.53
CA VAL A 70 4.76 25.01 4.80
C VAL A 70 5.94 24.99 3.85
N ALA A 71 6.47 23.79 3.55
CA ALA A 71 7.55 23.62 2.58
C ALA A 71 7.13 24.01 1.16
N GLU A 72 5.89 23.71 0.75
CA GLU A 72 5.31 24.17 -0.52
C GLU A 72 5.37 25.69 -0.66
N SER A 73 4.88 26.41 0.35
CA SER A 73 4.93 27.87 0.40
C SER A 73 6.37 28.39 0.44
N TYR A 74 7.26 27.74 1.19
CA TYR A 74 8.65 28.16 1.33
C TYR A 74 9.46 27.99 0.03
N LEU A 75 9.21 26.90 -0.69
CA LEU A 75 9.82 26.59 -1.99
C LEU A 75 9.13 27.31 -3.15
N GLY A 76 7.94 27.86 -2.96
CA GLY A 76 7.16 28.51 -4.02
C GLY A 76 6.63 27.52 -5.07
N ILE A 77 6.34 26.28 -4.68
CA ILE A 77 5.88 25.21 -5.60
C ILE A 77 4.46 24.75 -5.29
N GLN A 78 3.76 24.27 -6.31
CA GLN A 78 2.43 23.69 -6.16
C GLN A 78 2.48 22.31 -5.48
N HIS A 79 1.35 21.93 -4.87
CA HIS A 79 1.17 20.63 -4.20
C HIS A 79 1.48 19.44 -5.11
N SER A 80 1.03 19.48 -6.38
CA SER A 80 1.31 18.46 -7.39
C SER A 80 2.83 18.29 -7.62
N THR A 81 3.55 19.40 -7.77
CA THR A 81 5.01 19.42 -7.92
C THR A 81 5.70 18.85 -6.69
N MET A 82 5.29 19.27 -5.48
CA MET A 82 5.83 18.73 -4.23
C MET A 82 5.66 17.21 -4.16
N TYR A 83 4.49 16.69 -4.54
CA TYR A 83 4.25 15.24 -4.53
C TYR A 83 5.15 14.48 -5.51
N VAL A 84 5.41 15.05 -6.69
CA VAL A 84 6.37 14.49 -7.67
C VAL A 84 7.78 14.45 -7.07
N LYS A 85 8.21 15.52 -6.40
CA LYS A 85 9.53 15.61 -5.76
C LYS A 85 9.70 14.59 -4.64
N LEU A 86 8.68 14.44 -3.81
CA LEU A 86 8.63 13.43 -2.76
C LEU A 86 8.54 12.01 -3.33
N ALA A 87 8.00 11.79 -4.54
CA ALA A 87 7.93 10.48 -5.17
C ALA A 87 9.25 10.07 -5.82
N LYS A 88 10.05 11.05 -6.25
CA LYS A 88 11.41 10.87 -6.78
C LYS A 88 12.47 10.76 -5.68
N ASN A 89 12.10 10.80 -4.40
CA ASN A 89 13.00 10.85 -3.25
C ASN A 89 14.00 12.05 -3.30
N GLU A 90 13.65 13.14 -3.99
CA GLU A 90 14.43 14.38 -3.95
C GLU A 90 14.30 15.09 -2.59
N LEU A 91 13.19 14.82 -1.89
CA LEU A 91 12.92 15.21 -0.50
C LEU A 91 12.39 14.00 0.25
N HIS A 92 12.81 13.82 1.50
CA HIS A 92 12.43 12.64 2.29
C HIS A 92 11.15 12.85 3.09
N ARG A 93 10.26 11.86 3.06
CA ARG A 93 8.99 11.89 3.80
C ARG A 93 9.21 11.37 5.22
N TYR A 94 8.83 12.16 6.21
CA TYR A 94 8.83 11.75 7.61
C TYR A 94 7.40 11.71 8.15
N CYS A 95 7.13 10.75 9.04
CA CYS A 95 5.88 10.71 9.81
C CYS A 95 6.17 10.48 11.29
N GLU A 96 5.22 10.88 12.13
CA GLU A 96 5.29 10.66 13.57
C GLU A 96 5.10 9.18 13.90
N LYS A 97 5.83 8.68 14.90
CA LYS A 97 5.71 7.29 15.36
C LYS A 97 4.30 7.00 15.87
N GLY A 98 3.72 5.90 15.42
CA GLY A 98 2.35 5.49 15.73
C GLY A 98 1.29 6.02 14.76
N THR A 99 1.68 6.91 13.82
CA THR A 99 0.77 7.45 12.80
C THR A 99 0.94 6.80 11.43
N GLU A 100 1.95 5.95 11.24
CA GLU A 100 2.33 5.34 9.96
C GLU A 100 1.20 4.54 9.28
N ASN A 101 0.31 3.95 10.07
CA ASN A 101 -0.78 3.10 9.58
C ASN A 101 -2.08 3.88 9.34
N GLN A 102 -2.10 5.20 9.59
CA GLN A 102 -3.26 6.02 9.31
C GLN A 102 -3.50 6.11 7.79
N VAL A 103 -4.77 6.25 7.38
CA VAL A 103 -5.12 6.39 5.96
C VAL A 103 -4.47 7.63 5.32
N ARG A 104 -4.23 8.67 6.13
CA ARG A 104 -3.58 9.92 5.71
C ARG A 104 -2.64 10.40 6.82
N PRO A 105 -1.43 9.80 6.94
CA PRO A 105 -0.49 10.21 7.97
C PRO A 105 0.00 11.63 7.68
N ARG A 106 0.23 12.41 8.73
CA ARG A 106 0.79 13.75 8.58
C ARG A 106 2.25 13.63 8.15
N VAL A 107 2.58 14.29 7.05
CA VAL A 107 3.93 14.24 6.46
C VAL A 107 4.72 15.47 6.86
N TRP A 108 5.96 15.23 7.28
CA TRP A 108 6.94 16.21 7.68
C TRP A 108 8.20 16.07 6.83
N LEU A 109 8.94 17.16 6.71
CA LEU A 109 10.20 17.28 6.00
C LEU A 109 11.25 17.84 6.96
N LEU A 110 12.52 17.49 6.79
CA LEU A 110 13.59 18.19 7.50
C LEU A 110 13.75 19.58 6.91
N ARG A 111 13.77 20.60 7.78
CA ARG A 111 13.96 22.00 7.36
C ARG A 111 15.26 22.16 6.59
N GLU A 112 16.34 21.57 7.07
CA GLU A 112 17.66 21.61 6.41
C GLU A 112 17.63 21.05 4.99
N GLU A 113 16.89 19.96 4.75
CA GLU A 113 16.72 19.37 3.42
C GLU A 113 15.96 20.31 2.47
N VAL A 114 14.89 20.93 2.97
CA VAL A 114 14.10 21.90 2.21
C VAL A 114 14.95 23.13 1.87
N GLU A 115 15.76 23.62 2.81
CA GLU A 115 16.66 24.75 2.59
C GLU A 115 17.79 24.41 1.60
N ALA A 116 18.39 23.22 1.72
CA ALA A 116 19.39 22.73 0.77
C ALA A 116 18.80 22.55 -0.64
N TYR A 117 17.57 22.05 -0.73
CA TYR A 117 16.86 21.94 -1.99
C TYR A 117 16.62 23.31 -2.64
N LYS A 118 16.17 24.30 -1.86
CA LYS A 118 15.96 25.68 -2.35
C LYS A 118 17.25 26.31 -2.87
N LYS A 119 18.37 26.10 -2.17
CA LYS A 119 19.70 26.61 -2.57
C LYS A 119 20.20 25.94 -3.86
N SER A 120 19.97 24.65 -4.03
CA SER A 120 20.40 23.90 -5.22
C SER A 120 19.50 24.12 -6.44
N HIS A 121 18.25 24.53 -6.23
CA HIS A 121 17.24 24.74 -7.27
C HIS A 121 16.59 26.12 -7.15
N PRO A 122 17.35 27.21 -7.36
CA PRO A 122 16.76 28.55 -7.35
C PRO A 122 15.69 28.65 -8.45
N LEU A 123 14.48 29.08 -8.06
CA LEU A 123 13.44 29.43 -9.01
C LEU A 123 13.98 30.58 -9.88
N LYS A 124 14.07 30.33 -11.19
CA LYS A 124 14.43 31.35 -12.19
C LYS A 124 13.24 32.27 -12.46
#